data_AF-A0A9X6NZ93-F1
#
_entry.id   AF-A0A9X6NZ93-F1
#
_cell.length_a   1.000
_cell.length_b   1.000
_cell.length_c   1.000
_cell.angle_alpha   90.00
_cell.angle_beta   90.00
_cell.angle_gamma   90.00
#
_symmetry.space_group_name_H-M   'P 1'
#
loop_
_entity.id
_entity.type
_entity.pdbx_description
1 polymer ?
#
loop_
_entity_poly.entity_id
_entity_poly.type
_entity_poly.pdbx_seq_one_letter_code
_entity_poly.pdbx_strand_id
1 'polypeptide(L)' 'MKGEYITLAQFLKEESVISSGGQAKWYLKENPVKLNGEVEDRRGKKIHPGDVLNLAGEEYEFISE' A
#
# COMPACT_ATOMS: atom_id res chain seq x y z
N MET A 1 -11.25 16.03 -2.88
CA MET A 1 -10.51 15.68 -4.12
C MET A 1 -10.86 14.23 -4.45
N LYS A 2 -11.22 13.92 -5.70
CA LYS A 2 -11.75 12.60 -6.08
C LYS A 2 -10.64 11.55 -6.08
N GLY A 3 -10.64 10.69 -5.08
CA GLY A 3 -9.97 9.41 -5.11
C GLY A 3 -10.71 8.47 -4.16
N GLU A 4 -11.68 7.72 -4.66
CA GLU A 4 -12.33 6.61 -3.93
C GLU A 4 -11.34 5.50 -3.52
N TYR A 5 -10.06 5.67 -3.87
CA TYR A 5 -8.97 4.76 -3.62
C TYR A 5 -7.63 5.48 -3.70
N ILE A 6 -6.64 4.90 -3.02
CA ILE A 6 -5.21 5.16 -3.23
C ILE A 6 -4.58 3.93 -3.90
N THR A 7 -3.43 4.06 -4.55
CA THR A 7 -2.67 2.88 -4.99
C THR A 7 -1.67 2.43 -3.94
N LEU A 8 -1.30 1.15 -3.93
CA LEU A 8 -0.30 0.61 -3.01
C LEU A 8 1.02 1.39 -3.03
N ALA A 9 1.51 1.81 -4.21
CA ALA A 9 2.69 2.65 -4.28
C ALA A 9 2.51 4.06 -3.71
N GLN A 10 1.32 4.64 -3.82
CA GLN A 10 1.02 5.94 -3.22
C GLN A 10 0.92 5.81 -1.70
N PHE A 11 0.24 4.77 -1.20
CA PHE A 11 0.16 4.47 0.23
C PHE A 11 1.56 4.32 0.86
N LEU A 12 2.41 3.48 0.27
CA LEU A 12 3.80 3.32 0.73
C LEU A 12 4.60 4.63 0.72
N LYS A 13 4.27 5.55 -0.20
CA LYS A 13 4.94 6.85 -0.27
C LYS A 13 4.42 7.80 0.81
N GLU A 14 3.13 7.80 1.07
CA GLU A 14 2.50 8.63 2.11
C GLU A 14 2.96 8.21 3.51
N GLU A 15 3.06 6.91 3.76
CA GLU A 15 3.65 6.34 4.99
C GLU A 15 5.19 6.46 5.05
N SER A 16 5.81 7.20 4.12
CA SER A 16 7.26 7.41 4.04
C SER A 16 8.11 6.13 3.96
N VAL A 17 7.50 4.99 3.62
CA VAL A 17 8.16 3.71 3.42
C VAL A 17 9.04 3.74 2.18
N ILE A 18 8.62 4.49 1.16
CA ILE A 18 9.40 4.74 -0.05
C ILE A 18 9.49 6.24 -0.36
N SER A 19 10.61 6.66 -0.96
CA SER A 19 10.85 8.05 -1.37
C SER A 19 10.47 8.32 -2.83
N SER A 20 10.32 7.29 -3.67
CA SER A 20 9.90 7.45 -5.06
C SER A 20 9.07 6.26 -5.59
N GLY A 21 8.23 6.50 -6.60
CA GLY A 21 7.44 5.43 -7.23
C GLY A 21 8.27 4.33 -7.92
N GLY A 22 9.55 4.59 -8.19
CA GLY A 22 10.50 3.59 -8.68
C GLY A 22 10.92 2.59 -7.59
N GLN A 23 10.97 3.02 -6.33
CA GLN A 23 11.35 2.17 -5.20
C GLN A 23 10.23 1.19 -4.81
N ALA A 24 8.96 1.51 -5.09
CA ALA A 24 7.82 0.65 -4.81
C ALA A 24 8.01 -0.77 -5.37
N LYS A 25 8.59 -0.91 -6.57
CA LYS A 25 8.82 -2.21 -7.21
C LYS A 25 9.80 -3.08 -6.40
N TRP A 26 10.88 -2.48 -5.91
CA TRP A 26 11.90 -3.19 -5.15
C TRP A 26 11.39 -3.52 -3.75
N TYR A 27 10.76 -2.54 -3.09
CA TYR A 27 10.16 -2.73 -1.78
C TYR A 27 9.17 -3.90 -1.76
N LEU A 28 8.21 -3.94 -2.70
CA LEU A 28 7.20 -5.02 -2.76
C LEU A 28 7.76 -6.39 -3.13
N LYS A 29 8.96 -6.43 -3.72
CA LYS A 29 9.65 -7.69 -4.03
C LYS A 29 10.41 -8.24 -2.83
N GLU A 30 10.94 -7.35 -1.99
CA GLU A 30 11.76 -7.69 -0.83
C GLU A 30 10.96 -7.82 0.46
N ASN A 31 9.85 -7.08 0.57
CA ASN A 31 9.01 -7.03 1.75
C ASN A 31 7.63 -7.62 1.42
N PRO A 32 7.19 -8.67 2.13
CA PRO A 32 5.87 -9.23 1.93
C PRO A 32 4.82 -8.22 2.43
N VAL A 33 4.04 -7.68 1.50
CA VAL A 33 2.88 -6.86 1.81
C VAL A 33 1.64 -7.71 1.66
N LYS A 34 0.71 -7.57 2.61
CA LYS A 34 -0.62 -8.18 2.51
C LYS A 34 -1.69 -7.10 2.40
N LEU A 35 -2.70 -7.36 1.58
CA LEU A 35 -3.94 -6.59 1.52
C LEU A 35 -5.07 -7.53 1.90
N ASN A 36 -5.81 -7.22 2.96
CA ASN A 36 -6.90 -8.03 3.50
C ASN A 36 -6.49 -9.50 3.76
N GLY A 37 -5.24 -9.71 4.18
CA GLY A 37 -4.67 -11.05 4.46
C GLY A 37 -4.04 -11.76 3.26
N GLU A 38 -4.20 -11.26 2.04
CA GLU A 38 -3.60 -11.84 0.82
C GLU A 38 -2.33 -11.11 0.40
N VAL A 39 -1.30 -11.84 -0.01
CA VAL A 39 -0.05 -11.23 -0.50
C VAL A 39 -0.32 -10.40 -1.75
N GLU A 40 0.17 -9.16 -1.76
CA GLU A 40 -0.03 -8.22 -2.84
C GLU A 40 1.28 -7.50 -3.17
N ASP A 41 1.77 -7.67 -4.40
CA ASP A 41 3.03 -7.10 -4.89
C ASP A 41 2.82 -6.11 -6.06
N ARG A 42 1.57 -5.87 -6.45
CA ARG A 42 1.24 -4.95 -7.55
C ARG A 42 1.21 -3.53 -7.02
N ARG A 43 2.26 -2.77 -7.32
CA ARG A 43 2.37 -1.32 -7.02
C ARG A 43 1.16 -0.47 -7.44
N GLY A 44 0.42 -0.88 -8.47
CA GLY A 44 -0.77 -0.19 -8.98
C GLY A 44 -2.09 -0.73 -8.42
N LYS A 45 -2.06 -1.66 -7.47
CA LYS A 45 -3.26 -2.15 -6.79
C LYS A 45 -3.95 -1.00 -6.09
N LYS A 46 -5.26 -0.90 -6.30
CA LYS A 46 -6.12 0.08 -5.63
C LYS A 46 -6.49 -0.43 -4.25
N ILE A 47 -6.40 0.46 -3.28
CA ILE A 47 -6.75 0.30 -1.87
C ILE A 47 -7.95 1.22 -1.64
N HIS A 48 -9.02 0.65 -1.12
CA HIS A 48 -10.28 1.33 -0.87
C HIS A 48 -10.52 1.49 0.63
N PRO A 49 -11.35 2.47 1.04
CA PRO A 49 -11.67 2.67 2.45
C PRO A 49 -12.20 1.38 3.10
N GLY A 50 -11.65 1.02 4.26
CA GLY A 50 -11.91 -0.23 4.96
C GLY A 50 -10.98 -1.40 4.56
N ASP A 51 -10.12 -1.24 3.56
CA ASP A 51 -9.06 -2.21 3.29
C ASP A 51 -7.96 -2.13 4.37
N VAL A 52 -7.43 -3.30 4.74
CA VAL A 52 -6.35 -3.45 5.71
C VAL A 52 -5.07 -3.88 5.01
N LEU A 53 -4.00 -3.10 5.18
CA LEU A 53 -2.65 -3.45 4.74
C LEU A 53 -1.84 -3.98 5.90
N ASN A 54 -1.04 -5.01 5.65
CA ASN A 54 0.02 -5.44 6.54
C ASN A 54 1.38 -5.22 5.87
N LEU A 55 2.20 -4.34 6.44
CA LEU A 55 3.56 -4.05 6.01
C LEU A 55 4.53 -4.57 7.06
N ALA A 56 5.27 -5.65 6.74
CA ALA A 56 6.28 -6.21 7.63
C ALA A 56 5.79 -6.51 9.08
N GLY A 57 4.50 -6.84 9.25
CA GLY A 57 3.89 -7.11 10.54
C GLY A 57 3.11 -5.93 11.15
N GLU A 58 3.21 -4.73 10.60
CA GLU A 58 2.41 -3.57 11.01
C GLU A 58 1.13 -3.47 10.18
N GLU A 59 -0.02 -3.32 10.85
CA GLU A 59 -1.32 -3.21 10.20
C GLU A 59 -1.76 -1.75 10.04
N TYR A 60 -2.24 -1.42 8.86
CA TYR A 60 -2.76 -0.11 8.49
C TYR A 60 -4.15 -0.27 7.92
N GLU A 61 -5.12 0.45 8.48
CA GLU A 61 -6.46 0.53 7.92
C GLU A 61 -6.54 1.80 7.06
N PHE A 62 -6.96 1.64 5.79
CA PHE A 62 -7.17 2.79 4.93
C PHE A 62 -8.55 3.39 5.22
N ILE A 63 -8.57 4.66 5.64
CA ILE A 63 -9.78 5.40 5.95
C ILE A 63 -9.86 6.58 4.97
N SER A 64 -11.00 6.76 4.28
CA SER A 64 -11.26 8.02 3.58
C SER A 64 -12.05 8.96 4.48
N GLU A 65 -11.58 10.19 4.63
CA GLU A 65 -12.36 11.31 5.19
C GLU A 65 -13.54 11.73 4.28
#